data_AF-A0A8S0RVY5-F1
#
_entry.id   AF-A0A8S0RVY5-F1
#
_cell.length_a   1.000
_cell.length_b   1.000
_cell.length_c   1.000
_cell.angle_alpha   90.00
_cell.angle_beta   90.00
_cell.angle_gamma   90.00
#
_symmetry.space_group_name_H-M   'P 1'
#
loop_
_entity.id
_entity.type
_entity.pdbx_description
1 polymer ?
#
loop_
_entity_poly.entity_id
_entity_poly.type
_entity_poly.pdbx_seq_one_letter_code
_entity_poly.pdbx_strand_id
1 'polypeptide(L)'
;MVDHRKETTHKFAPFQSAVEEGFLHSLSSLKLNELWLDESPIPITDLNKWSFYCWFAFPALMLDPPATLVMLKPASHLFSLEEAESLAVACNEWRNLSSTTDIPFFLVSIDTNSIATVRCLIDFEDCRSNGHKVLFGFYDPYHLPNNPGWPLQNFLLNIHVRWRLEKVPFLCHRENRGFADLGLSLAGEALISNSQGWKTNYNMPNAVDWERNRGRMVPRFISLANTMNPTRLARSAADLILKLMRWRALPSLNLDVLSSARCLLLGAGTLGCLVCSNAYAIWCSYFSTMDASLKAARSCQARRSPKD
;
A
#
# COMPACT_ATOMS: atom_id res chain seq x y z
N MET A 1 46.73 18.49 -6.78
CA MET A 1 46.07 17.39 -7.50
C MET A 1 45.65 16.36 -6.46
N VAL A 2 44.44 16.50 -5.90
CA VAL A 2 43.92 15.58 -4.88
C VAL A 2 42.50 15.24 -5.31
N ASP A 3 42.34 14.05 -5.88
CA ASP A 3 41.09 13.52 -6.43
C ASP A 3 40.18 13.09 -5.27
N HIS A 4 39.11 13.87 -5.03
CA HIS A 4 38.07 13.53 -4.05
C HIS A 4 37.08 12.56 -4.71
N ARG A 5 37.36 11.26 -4.66
CA ARG A 5 36.34 10.24 -4.90
C ARG A 5 35.30 10.34 -3.80
N LYS A 6 34.14 10.91 -4.13
CA LYS A 6 32.92 10.80 -3.31
C LYS A 6 32.58 9.33 -3.16
N GLU A 7 32.77 8.77 -1.96
CA GLU A 7 32.14 7.52 -1.57
C GLU A 7 30.62 7.71 -1.60
N THR A 8 29.99 7.18 -2.65
CA THR A 8 28.54 7.14 -2.78
C THR A 8 28.00 6.10 -1.80
N THR A 9 27.64 6.55 -0.60
CA THR A 9 26.83 5.76 0.33
C THR A 9 25.47 5.49 -0.32
N HIS A 10 25.33 4.30 -0.90
CA HIS A 10 24.08 3.85 -1.50
C HIS A 10 23.04 3.70 -0.40
N LYS A 11 21.98 4.53 -0.47
CA LYS A 11 20.88 4.52 0.49
C LYS A 11 19.84 3.52 0.03
N PHE A 12 19.36 2.67 0.94
CA PHE A 12 18.16 1.86 0.70
C PHE A 12 17.00 2.77 0.30
N ALA A 13 16.22 2.31 -0.67
CA ALA A 13 15.05 3.06 -1.05
C ALA A 13 13.97 2.98 0.03
N PRO A 14 13.34 4.11 0.41
CA PRO A 14 12.21 4.06 1.31
C PRO A 14 11.07 3.27 0.67
N PHE A 15 10.43 2.40 1.46
CA PHE A 15 9.29 1.60 1.02
C PHE A 15 8.19 2.50 0.43
N GLN A 16 7.82 2.25 -0.81
CA GLN A 16 6.63 2.83 -1.44
C GLN A 16 5.64 1.69 -1.63
N SER A 17 4.63 1.66 -0.75
CA SER A 17 3.63 0.60 -0.71
C SER A 17 2.95 0.39 -2.06
N ALA A 18 3.07 -0.83 -2.58
CA ALA A 18 1.98 -1.48 -3.29
C ALA A 18 1.23 -2.32 -2.23
N VAL A 19 -0.06 -2.07 -2.09
CA VAL A 19 -0.89 -2.63 -1.02
C VAL A 19 -1.12 -4.12 -1.30
N GLU A 20 -0.43 -4.99 -0.58
CA GLU A 20 -0.79 -6.41 -0.48
C GLU A 20 -1.55 -6.62 0.84
N GLU A 21 -2.83 -6.98 0.71
CA GLU A 21 -3.78 -7.08 1.83
C GLU A 21 -3.36 -8.12 2.88
N GLY A 22 -2.73 -9.23 2.43
CA GLY A 22 -2.23 -10.30 3.30
C GLY A 22 -1.06 -9.87 4.19
N PHE A 23 -0.18 -8.97 3.71
CA PHE A 23 0.95 -8.47 4.49
C PHE A 23 0.49 -7.62 5.67
N LEU A 24 -0.50 -6.74 5.47
CA LEU A 24 -1.02 -5.90 6.55
C LEU A 24 -1.80 -6.71 7.59
N HIS A 25 -2.53 -7.75 7.16
CA HIS A 25 -3.20 -8.65 8.09
C HIS A 25 -2.16 -9.37 8.97
N SER A 26 -1.15 -10.01 8.39
CA SER A 26 -0.10 -10.72 9.14
C SER A 26 0.75 -9.78 10.01
N LEU A 27 1.10 -8.59 9.52
CA LEU A 27 1.82 -7.57 10.29
C LEU A 27 0.98 -7.04 11.45
N SER A 28 -0.33 -6.84 11.24
CA SER A 28 -1.24 -6.43 12.30
C SER A 28 -1.40 -7.53 13.36
N SER A 29 -1.52 -8.80 12.97
CA SER A 29 -1.58 -9.93 13.89
C SER A 29 -0.30 -10.10 14.71
N LEU A 30 0.89 -9.95 14.10
CA LEU A 30 2.18 -9.96 14.80
C LEU A 30 2.31 -8.77 15.77
N LYS A 31 1.88 -7.59 15.35
CA LYS A 31 1.93 -6.35 16.15
C LYS A 31 0.95 -6.36 17.33
N LEU A 32 -0.17 -7.07 17.20
CA LEU A 32 -1.19 -7.22 18.24
C LEU A 32 -0.84 -8.33 19.25
N ASN A 33 -0.35 -9.48 18.79
CA ASN A 33 -0.17 -10.66 19.65
C ASN A 33 1.19 -10.75 20.35
N GLU A 34 2.27 -10.22 19.77
CA GLU A 34 3.62 -10.32 20.38
C GLU A 34 4.11 -9.04 21.07
N LEU A 35 3.69 -7.85 20.61
CA LEU A 35 4.23 -6.57 21.09
C LEU A 35 3.44 -5.93 22.24
N TRP A 36 2.38 -6.59 22.74
CA TRP A 36 1.56 -6.10 23.88
C TRP A 36 1.14 -4.63 23.76
N LEU A 37 0.82 -4.19 22.54
CA LEU A 37 0.25 -2.87 22.33
C LEU A 37 -1.22 -2.91 22.74
N ASP A 38 -1.56 -2.05 23.70
CA ASP A 38 -2.88 -1.86 24.31
C ASP A 38 -4.07 -2.20 23.38
N GLU A 39 -4.87 -3.20 23.76
CA GLU A 39 -6.09 -3.65 23.07
C GLU A 39 -7.24 -2.64 23.20
N SER A 40 -7.06 -1.53 23.93
CA SER A 40 -8.11 -0.56 24.11
C SER A 40 -8.59 -0.04 22.75
N PRO A 41 -9.88 -0.24 22.40
CA PRO A 41 -10.40 0.24 21.14
C PRO A 41 -10.24 1.76 21.13
N ILE A 42 -9.42 2.28 20.22
CA ILE A 42 -9.27 3.72 20.04
C ILE A 42 -10.58 4.21 19.40
N PRO A 43 -11.43 4.96 20.12
CA PRO A 43 -12.66 5.45 19.53
C PRO A 43 -12.30 6.40 18.39
N ILE A 44 -12.76 6.09 17.17
CA ILE A 44 -12.64 7.01 16.04
C ILE A 44 -13.63 8.15 16.30
N THR A 45 -13.13 9.26 16.85
CA THR A 45 -13.95 10.35 17.38
C THR A 45 -14.58 11.26 16.31
N ASP A 46 -14.23 11.12 15.03
CA ASP A 46 -14.73 11.99 13.95
C ASP A 46 -15.23 11.22 12.70
N LEU A 47 -16.09 10.22 12.91
CA LEU A 47 -16.82 9.56 11.81
C LEU A 47 -17.78 10.51 11.08
N ASN A 48 -18.18 11.62 11.72
CA ASN A 48 -19.12 12.58 11.14
C ASN A 48 -18.56 13.24 9.87
N LYS A 49 -17.24 13.47 9.81
CA LYS A 49 -16.58 14.09 8.65
C LYS A 49 -16.01 13.10 7.64
N TRP A 50 -16.13 11.78 7.89
CA TRP A 50 -15.57 10.73 7.02
C TRP A 50 -14.10 11.01 6.65
N SER A 51 -13.32 11.46 7.64
CA SER A 51 -11.96 11.94 7.48
C SER A 51 -11.03 11.10 8.34
N PHE A 52 -9.99 10.54 7.72
CA PHE A 52 -9.14 9.53 8.32
C PHE A 52 -7.69 9.98 8.26
N TYR A 53 -6.99 9.85 9.38
CA TYR A 53 -5.54 10.03 9.48
C TYR A 53 -4.91 8.65 9.65
N CYS A 54 -3.89 8.35 8.85
CA CYS A 54 -3.13 7.12 8.98
C CYS A 54 -1.63 7.40 8.87
N TRP A 55 -0.83 6.64 9.61
CA TRP A 55 0.63 6.70 9.49
C TRP A 55 1.21 5.29 9.57
N PHE A 56 1.80 4.84 8.48
CA PHE A 56 2.41 3.53 8.40
C PHE A 56 3.84 3.57 8.92
N ALA A 57 4.24 2.51 9.61
CA ALA A 57 5.61 2.29 10.05
C ALA A 57 6.04 0.88 9.60
N PHE A 58 7.24 0.79 9.04
CA PHE A 58 7.84 -0.46 8.57
C PHE A 58 9.17 -0.64 9.30
N PRO A 59 9.14 -1.10 10.57
CA PRO A 59 10.31 -1.10 11.41
C PRO A 59 11.43 -1.90 10.76
N ALA A 60 12.50 -1.21 10.36
CA ALA A 60 13.75 -1.85 10.02
C ALA A 60 14.80 -1.55 11.07
N LEU A 61 15.50 -2.60 11.47
CA LEU A 61 16.52 -2.54 12.49
C LEU A 61 17.84 -2.18 11.81
N MET A 62 18.46 -1.08 12.24
CA MET A 62 19.72 -0.65 11.66
C MET A 62 20.89 -1.46 12.23
N LEU A 63 21.73 -1.95 11.32
CA LEU A 63 23.07 -2.44 11.65
C LEU A 63 23.96 -1.25 12.06
N ASP A 64 24.73 -1.42 13.13
CA ASP A 64 25.76 -0.47 13.56
C ASP A 64 27.14 -1.16 13.54
N PRO A 65 28.02 -0.86 12.56
CA PRO A 65 27.84 0.11 11.49
C PRO A 65 26.88 -0.40 10.39
N PRO A 66 26.31 0.49 9.55
CA PRO A 66 25.41 0.10 8.47
C PRO A 66 26.07 -0.85 7.46
N ALA A 67 25.26 -1.77 6.90
CA ALA A 67 25.73 -2.64 5.81
C ALA A 67 26.14 -1.80 4.59
N THR A 68 27.28 -2.14 4.00
CA THR A 68 27.81 -1.46 2.82
C THR A 68 27.51 -2.29 1.59
N LEU A 69 26.90 -1.67 0.58
CA LEU A 69 26.64 -2.31 -0.70
C LEU A 69 27.93 -2.35 -1.53
N VAL A 70 28.46 -3.54 -1.79
CA VAL A 70 29.70 -3.73 -2.57
C VAL A 70 29.40 -3.70 -4.06
N MET A 71 28.34 -4.40 -4.47
CA MET A 71 27.92 -4.51 -5.86
C MET A 71 26.41 -4.64 -5.94
N LEU A 72 25.82 -4.02 -6.96
CA LEU A 72 24.42 -4.20 -7.33
C LEU A 72 24.28 -4.04 -8.84
N LYS A 73 23.73 -5.06 -9.49
CA LYS A 73 23.48 -5.06 -10.94
C LYS A 73 22.18 -5.81 -11.24
N PRO A 74 21.57 -5.61 -12.42
CA PRO A 74 20.54 -6.51 -12.92
C PRO A 74 21.01 -7.97 -12.83
N ALA A 75 20.15 -8.87 -12.37
CA ALA A 75 20.49 -10.27 -12.16
C ALA A 75 20.97 -10.92 -13.46
N SER A 76 20.32 -10.61 -14.58
CA SER A 76 20.71 -11.01 -15.94
C SER A 76 22.16 -10.67 -16.32
N HIS A 77 22.78 -9.67 -15.70
CA HIS A 77 24.19 -9.31 -15.97
C HIS A 77 25.19 -10.04 -15.07
N LEU A 78 24.73 -10.70 -14.01
CA LEU A 78 25.58 -11.39 -13.02
C LEU A 78 25.57 -12.91 -13.17
N PHE A 79 24.60 -13.45 -13.89
CA PHE A 79 24.46 -14.87 -14.17
C PHE A 79 24.75 -15.15 -15.63
N SER A 80 25.22 -16.37 -15.93
CA SER A 80 25.25 -16.87 -17.31
C SER A 80 23.83 -17.02 -17.86
N LEU A 81 23.69 -17.17 -19.18
CA LEU A 81 22.36 -17.38 -19.78
C LEU A 81 21.69 -18.65 -19.23
N GLU A 82 22.45 -19.74 -19.09
CA GLU A 82 21.95 -21.01 -18.54
C GLU A 82 21.55 -20.88 -17.08
N GLU A 83 22.38 -20.24 -16.25
CA GLU A 83 22.07 -19.97 -14.84
C GLU A 83 20.82 -19.11 -14.70
N ALA A 84 20.68 -18.08 -15.54
CA ALA A 84 19.55 -17.16 -15.53
C ALA A 84 18.24 -17.87 -15.91
N GLU A 85 18.25 -18.68 -16.97
CA GLU A 85 17.08 -19.46 -17.36
C GLU A 85 16.68 -20.47 -16.28
N SER A 86 17.65 -21.21 -15.73
CA SER A 86 17.41 -22.15 -14.64
C SER A 86 16.87 -21.46 -13.38
N LEU A 87 17.43 -20.30 -13.02
CA LEU A 87 16.99 -19.52 -11.87
C LEU A 87 15.57 -19.00 -12.05
N ALA A 88 15.23 -18.49 -13.23
CA ALA A 88 13.88 -18.02 -13.52
C ALA A 88 12.86 -19.16 -13.39
N VAL A 89 13.19 -20.36 -13.90
CA VAL A 89 12.35 -21.56 -13.74
C VAL A 89 12.17 -21.92 -12.27
N ALA A 90 13.26 -22.02 -11.50
CA ALA A 90 13.20 -22.38 -10.09
C ALA A 90 12.42 -21.36 -9.24
N CYS A 91 12.55 -20.07 -9.53
CA CYS A 91 11.75 -19.02 -8.88
C CYS A 91 10.26 -19.12 -9.23
N ASN A 92 9.92 -19.41 -10.48
CA ASN A 92 8.53 -19.60 -10.90
C ASN A 92 7.92 -20.85 -10.24
N GLU A 93 8.66 -21.96 -10.15
CA GLU A 93 8.21 -23.16 -9.43
C GLU A 93 7.96 -22.86 -7.96
N TRP A 94 8.90 -22.17 -7.30
CA TRP A 94 8.75 -21.72 -5.91
C TRP A 94 7.49 -20.86 -5.71
N ARG A 95 7.19 -19.97 -6.67
CA ARG A 95 6.00 -19.11 -6.63
C ARG A 95 4.69 -19.88 -6.87
N ASN A 96 4.72 -20.92 -7.71
CA ASN A 96 3.52 -21.67 -8.10
C ASN A 96 3.12 -22.78 -7.11
N LEU A 97 4.03 -23.18 -6.22
CA LEU A 97 3.77 -24.17 -5.17
C LEU A 97 3.04 -23.52 -3.99
N SER A 98 1.82 -23.98 -3.68
CA SER A 98 0.99 -23.43 -2.59
C SER A 98 1.66 -23.42 -1.21
N SER A 99 2.59 -24.34 -0.97
CA SER A 99 3.36 -24.41 0.28
C SER A 99 4.45 -23.34 0.40
N THR A 100 4.87 -22.73 -0.71
CA THR A 100 6.03 -21.83 -0.78
C THR A 100 5.73 -20.46 -1.40
N THR A 101 4.58 -20.29 -2.06
CA THR A 101 4.16 -19.02 -2.69
C THR A 101 4.31 -17.83 -1.74
N ASP A 102 3.87 -18.00 -0.50
CA ASP A 102 3.82 -16.94 0.52
C ASP A 102 5.10 -16.85 1.37
N ILE A 103 6.19 -17.50 0.96
CA ILE A 103 7.48 -17.46 1.64
C ILE A 103 8.38 -16.44 0.93
N PRO A 104 8.50 -15.20 1.43
CA PRO A 104 9.17 -14.11 0.74
C PRO A 104 10.69 -14.10 0.89
N PHE A 105 11.26 -14.96 1.74
CA PHE A 105 12.71 -15.07 1.96
C PHE A 105 13.16 -16.52 1.75
N PHE A 106 14.15 -16.72 0.89
CA PHE A 106 14.56 -18.05 0.43
C PHE A 106 16.05 -18.07 0.10
N LEU A 107 16.57 -19.28 -0.12
CA LEU A 107 17.92 -19.50 -0.63
C LEU A 107 17.86 -19.86 -2.10
N VAL A 108 18.82 -19.36 -2.85
CA VAL A 108 19.12 -19.81 -4.21
C VAL A 108 20.46 -20.53 -4.16
N SER A 109 20.48 -21.81 -4.52
CA SER A 109 21.72 -22.55 -4.70
C SER A 109 21.90 -22.93 -6.17
N ILE A 110 23.04 -22.57 -6.75
CA ILE A 110 23.41 -22.89 -8.13
C ILE A 110 24.57 -23.89 -8.08
N ASP A 111 24.39 -25.05 -8.68
CA ASP A 111 25.39 -26.11 -8.73
C ASP A 111 26.49 -25.84 -9.77
N THR A 112 27.45 -26.75 -9.89
CA THR A 112 28.54 -26.63 -10.90
C THR A 112 28.08 -26.84 -12.34
N ASN A 113 26.85 -27.33 -12.55
CA ASN A 113 26.24 -27.55 -13.86
C ASN A 113 25.29 -26.40 -14.25
N SER A 114 25.36 -25.26 -13.57
CA SER A 114 24.50 -24.08 -13.78
C SER A 114 23.02 -24.32 -13.47
N ILE A 115 22.68 -25.35 -12.70
CA ILE A 115 21.30 -25.65 -12.28
C ILE A 115 21.01 -24.93 -10.97
N ALA A 116 20.05 -24.02 -11.02
CA ALA A 116 19.56 -23.28 -9.87
C ALA A 116 18.42 -24.04 -9.17
N THR A 117 18.45 -24.06 -7.84
CA THR A 117 17.37 -24.57 -7.00
C THR A 117 17.05 -23.57 -5.91
N VAL A 118 15.75 -23.37 -5.64
CA VAL A 118 15.26 -22.50 -4.56
C VAL A 118 14.89 -23.37 -3.36
N ARG A 119 15.34 -22.95 -2.17
CA ARG A 119 15.21 -23.73 -0.92
C ARG A 119 14.83 -22.84 0.26
N CYS A 120 14.39 -23.46 1.33
CA CYS A 120 14.13 -22.80 2.60
C CYS A 120 15.45 -22.30 3.24
N LEU A 121 15.37 -21.23 4.02
CA LEU A 121 16.52 -20.69 4.77
C LEU A 121 17.14 -21.69 5.75
N ILE A 122 16.38 -22.69 6.21
CA ILE A 122 16.88 -23.72 7.13
C ILE A 122 17.95 -24.61 6.50
N ASP A 123 17.91 -24.78 5.18
CA ASP A 123 18.80 -25.67 4.41
C ASP A 123 20.14 -24.99 4.08
N PHE A 124 20.44 -23.83 4.68
CA PHE A 124 21.64 -23.05 4.37
C PHE A 124 22.93 -23.83 4.59
N GLU A 125 23.03 -24.57 5.69
CA GLU A 125 24.23 -25.33 6.03
C GLU A 125 24.50 -26.47 5.03
N ASP A 126 23.44 -27.11 4.55
CA ASP A 126 23.51 -28.16 3.53
C ASP A 126 23.91 -27.57 2.17
N CYS A 127 23.36 -26.41 1.81
CA CYS A 127 23.75 -25.71 0.58
C CYS A 127 25.22 -25.26 0.61
N ARG A 128 25.69 -24.83 1.78
CA ARG A 128 27.06 -24.36 1.98
C ARG A 128 28.08 -25.49 1.90
N SER A 129 27.78 -26.66 2.45
CA SER A 129 28.71 -27.80 2.46
C SER A 129 28.94 -28.41 1.07
N ASN A 130 27.96 -28.32 0.17
CA ASN A 130 28.05 -28.83 -1.21
C ASN A 130 28.92 -27.99 -2.15
N GLY A 131 29.47 -26.85 -1.69
CA GLY A 131 30.33 -25.99 -2.52
C GLY A 131 29.61 -25.23 -3.63
N HIS A 132 28.27 -25.20 -3.59
CA HIS A 132 27.43 -24.49 -4.55
C HIS A 132 27.52 -22.97 -4.36
N LYS A 133 27.20 -22.20 -5.42
CA LYS A 133 27.02 -20.75 -5.30
C LYS A 133 25.69 -20.50 -4.61
N VAL A 134 25.73 -19.86 -3.43
CA VAL A 134 24.52 -19.59 -2.63
C VAL A 134 24.23 -18.10 -2.61
N LEU A 135 22.97 -17.73 -2.83
CA LEU A 135 22.46 -16.37 -2.68
C LEU A 135 21.26 -16.34 -1.75
N PHE A 136 21.11 -15.25 -1.01
CA PHE A 136 19.96 -14.96 -0.18
C PHE A 136 18.91 -14.20 -0.98
N GLY A 137 17.86 -14.91 -1.40
CA GLY A 137 16.77 -14.36 -2.19
C GLY A 137 15.66 -13.79 -1.32
N PHE A 138 15.06 -12.69 -1.77
CA PHE A 138 13.83 -12.19 -1.20
C PHE A 138 12.94 -11.53 -2.26
N TYR A 139 11.63 -11.50 -2.01
CA TYR A 139 10.67 -10.75 -2.84
C TYR A 139 10.88 -9.26 -2.64
N ASP A 140 11.31 -8.58 -3.71
CA ASP A 140 11.59 -7.16 -3.67
C ASP A 140 10.35 -6.36 -4.11
N PRO A 141 9.67 -5.63 -3.20
CA PRO A 141 8.52 -4.80 -3.55
C PRO A 141 8.93 -3.53 -4.32
N TYR A 142 10.22 -3.22 -4.40
CA TYR A 142 10.71 -2.01 -5.04
C TYR A 142 11.02 -2.22 -6.52
N HIS A 143 10.69 -1.23 -7.36
CA HIS A 143 10.77 -1.36 -8.82
C HIS A 143 11.95 -0.60 -9.45
N LEU A 144 12.64 0.29 -8.71
CA LEU A 144 13.74 1.06 -9.31
C LEU A 144 15.00 0.19 -9.50
N PRO A 145 15.79 0.42 -10.56
CA PRO A 145 16.90 -0.46 -10.94
C PRO A 145 18.13 -0.35 -10.04
N ASN A 146 18.28 0.75 -9.30
CA ASN A 146 19.55 1.08 -8.64
C ASN A 146 19.53 0.91 -7.12
N ASN A 147 18.40 0.49 -6.54
CA ASN A 147 18.29 0.30 -5.11
C ASN A 147 17.49 -0.97 -4.82
N PRO A 148 17.93 -1.79 -3.85
CA PRO A 148 17.12 -2.89 -3.34
C PRO A 148 15.96 -2.35 -2.51
N GLY A 149 14.91 -3.14 -2.38
CA GLY A 149 13.79 -2.81 -1.50
C GLY A 149 14.10 -2.86 -0.02
N TRP A 150 13.16 -2.30 0.72
CA TRP A 150 13.19 -2.18 2.18
C TRP A 150 13.42 -3.48 2.96
N PRO A 151 12.81 -4.64 2.57
CA PRO A 151 12.93 -5.88 3.34
C PRO A 151 14.37 -6.38 3.52
N LEU A 152 15.29 -5.98 2.63
CA LEU A 152 16.68 -6.41 2.69
C LEU A 152 17.37 -6.03 4.01
N GLN A 153 17.02 -4.91 4.64
CA GLN A 153 17.69 -4.48 5.88
C GLN A 153 17.52 -5.49 7.02
N ASN A 154 16.26 -5.86 7.30
CA ASN A 154 15.96 -6.86 8.33
C ASN A 154 16.52 -8.23 7.96
N PHE A 155 16.56 -8.54 6.67
CA PHE A 155 17.10 -9.81 6.20
C PHE A 155 18.62 -9.91 6.42
N LEU A 156 19.37 -8.87 6.08
CA LEU A 156 20.81 -8.80 6.33
C LEU A 156 21.12 -8.91 7.84
N LEU A 157 20.33 -8.26 8.69
CA LEU A 157 20.47 -8.40 10.14
C LEU A 157 20.23 -9.84 10.59
N ASN A 158 19.17 -10.49 10.12
CA ASN A 158 18.88 -11.89 10.45
C ASN A 158 20.04 -12.81 10.04
N ILE A 159 20.57 -12.62 8.82
CA ILE A 159 21.69 -13.40 8.29
C ILE A 159 22.93 -13.22 9.16
N HIS A 160 23.23 -11.97 9.54
CA HIS A 160 24.37 -11.64 10.38
C HIS A 160 24.26 -12.27 11.78
N VAL A 161 23.10 -12.15 12.43
CA VAL A 161 22.88 -12.71 13.77
C VAL A 161 22.96 -14.24 13.76
N ARG A 162 22.39 -14.88 12.73
CA ARG A 162 22.27 -16.35 12.68
C ARG A 162 23.54 -17.04 12.21
N TRP A 163 24.12 -16.60 11.09
CA TRP A 163 25.25 -17.30 10.45
C TRP A 163 26.57 -16.53 10.51
N ARG A 164 26.57 -15.30 11.06
CA ARG A 164 27.77 -14.45 11.20
C ARG A 164 28.53 -14.26 9.89
N LEU A 165 27.80 -14.16 8.78
CA LEU A 165 28.39 -13.86 7.48
C LEU A 165 28.78 -12.38 7.41
N GLU A 166 29.99 -12.12 6.94
CA GLU A 166 30.48 -10.77 6.65
C GLU A 166 30.13 -10.34 5.22
N LYS A 167 30.15 -11.29 4.28
CA LYS A 167 29.77 -11.07 2.88
C LYS A 167 28.48 -11.83 2.59
N VAL A 168 27.47 -11.08 2.16
CA VAL A 168 26.12 -11.61 1.91
C VAL A 168 25.75 -11.37 0.46
N PRO A 169 25.89 -12.39 -0.41
CA PRO A 169 25.32 -12.35 -1.75
C PRO A 169 23.80 -12.43 -1.66
N PHE A 170 23.09 -11.53 -2.32
CA PHE A 170 21.63 -11.46 -2.26
C PHE A 170 21.01 -11.33 -3.65
N LEU A 171 19.75 -11.75 -3.75
CA LEU A 171 18.90 -11.63 -4.94
C LEU A 171 17.60 -10.90 -4.55
N CYS A 172 17.38 -9.75 -5.17
CA CYS A 172 16.12 -9.02 -5.17
C CYS A 172 15.23 -9.58 -6.29
N HIS A 173 14.38 -10.56 -5.95
CA HIS A 173 13.46 -11.18 -6.91
C HIS A 173 12.32 -10.22 -7.24
N ARG A 174 12.17 -9.94 -8.54
CA ARG A 174 11.13 -9.08 -9.10
C ARG A 174 10.45 -9.79 -10.26
N GLU A 175 9.18 -9.47 -10.44
CA GLU A 175 8.32 -10.13 -11.41
C GLU A 175 7.80 -9.15 -12.46
N ASN A 176 7.52 -9.69 -13.64
CA ASN A 176 6.87 -8.98 -14.73
C ASN A 176 5.77 -9.88 -15.28
N ARG A 177 4.52 -9.38 -15.30
CA ARG A 177 3.34 -10.15 -15.72
C ARG A 177 3.17 -11.49 -14.98
N GLY A 178 3.57 -11.54 -13.71
CA GLY A 178 3.42 -12.72 -12.83
C GLY A 178 4.50 -13.80 -13.00
N PHE A 179 5.59 -13.51 -13.72
CA PHE A 179 6.73 -14.41 -13.86
C PHE A 179 8.03 -13.73 -13.43
N ALA A 180 8.99 -14.52 -12.98
CA ALA A 180 10.34 -14.08 -12.65
C ALA A 180 10.98 -13.34 -13.83
N ASP A 181 11.44 -12.11 -13.60
CA ASP A 181 12.12 -11.29 -14.61
C ASP A 181 13.51 -10.91 -14.09
N LEU A 182 14.55 -11.57 -14.63
CA LEU A 182 15.93 -11.32 -14.24
C LEU A 182 16.54 -10.05 -14.85
N GLY A 183 15.86 -9.42 -15.81
CA GLY A 183 16.19 -8.09 -16.30
C GLY A 183 15.81 -7.02 -15.28
N LEU A 184 14.66 -7.19 -14.61
CA LEU A 184 14.18 -6.30 -13.56
C LEU A 184 14.78 -6.63 -12.19
N SER A 185 14.94 -7.91 -11.89
CA SER A 185 15.52 -8.40 -10.63
C SER A 185 16.95 -7.90 -10.48
N LEU A 186 17.37 -7.68 -9.24
CA LEU A 186 18.73 -7.23 -8.94
C LEU A 186 19.47 -8.31 -8.17
N ALA A 187 20.75 -8.51 -8.48
CA ALA A 187 21.64 -9.31 -7.66
C ALA A 187 22.82 -8.46 -7.19
N GLY A 188 23.31 -8.75 -6.00
CA GLY A 188 24.33 -7.92 -5.37
C GLY A 188 25.02 -8.61 -4.21
N GLU A 189 25.97 -7.89 -3.62
CA GLU A 189 26.71 -8.33 -2.45
C GLU A 189 26.73 -7.20 -1.42
N ALA A 190 26.33 -7.51 -0.20
CA ALA A 190 26.40 -6.62 0.94
C ALA A 190 27.54 -7.06 1.88
N LEU A 191 28.29 -6.09 2.38
CA LEU A 191 29.32 -6.31 3.39
C LEU A 191 28.83 -5.79 4.74
N ILE A 192 28.84 -6.69 5.72
CA ILE A 192 28.44 -6.42 7.10
C ILE A 192 29.70 -6.46 7.95
N SER A 193 30.04 -5.32 8.57
CA SER A 193 31.18 -5.25 9.47
C SER A 193 30.82 -5.84 10.83
N ASN A 194 31.69 -6.68 11.37
CA ASN A 194 31.50 -7.29 12.68
C ASN A 194 31.77 -6.24 13.79
N SER A 195 30.73 -5.57 14.29
CA SER A 195 30.89 -4.66 15.43
C SER A 195 30.90 -5.45 16.74
N GLN A 196 31.87 -5.15 17.60
CA GLN A 196 31.95 -5.74 18.94
C GLN A 196 30.80 -5.27 19.87
N GLY A 197 30.06 -4.21 19.48
CA GLY A 197 29.01 -3.59 20.29
C GLY A 197 27.80 -4.48 20.54
N TRP A 198 27.48 -5.40 19.62
CA TRP A 198 26.35 -6.32 19.78
C TRP A 198 26.59 -7.46 20.77
N LYS A 199 27.85 -7.72 21.13
CA LYS A 199 28.22 -8.86 21.99
C LYS A 199 28.04 -8.57 23.48
N THR A 200 27.83 -7.31 23.86
CA THR A 200 27.98 -6.89 25.27
C THR A 200 26.75 -6.23 25.89
N ASN A 201 25.78 -5.78 25.09
CA ASN A 201 24.58 -5.12 25.62
C ASN A 201 23.29 -5.74 25.07
N TYR A 202 22.31 -5.94 25.96
CA TYR A 202 20.90 -6.22 25.67
C TYR A 202 20.20 -5.05 24.92
N ASN A 203 20.92 -4.29 24.10
CA ASN A 203 20.40 -3.11 23.43
C ASN A 203 19.82 -3.52 22.08
N MET A 204 18.50 -3.44 21.98
CA MET A 204 17.77 -3.58 20.73
C MET A 204 18.28 -2.51 19.73
N PRO A 205 18.64 -2.88 18.49
CA PRO A 205 19.05 -1.91 17.48
C PRO A 205 17.97 -0.86 17.23
N ASN A 206 18.39 0.34 16.85
CA ASN A 206 17.47 1.42 16.52
C ASN A 206 16.56 1.01 15.37
N ALA A 207 15.25 1.10 15.60
CA ALA A 207 14.24 0.91 14.57
C ALA A 207 13.96 2.25 13.88
N VAL A 208 13.87 2.21 12.55
CA VAL A 208 13.57 3.37 11.71
C VAL A 208 12.34 3.09 10.83
N ASP A 209 11.91 4.14 10.12
CA ASP A 209 10.97 4.10 8.97
C ASP A 209 9.48 4.17 9.23
N TRP A 210 9.11 5.34 9.74
CA TRP A 210 7.80 5.92 9.43
C TRP A 210 7.71 6.29 7.95
N GLU A 211 6.59 5.94 7.33
CA GLU A 211 6.30 6.29 5.94
C GLU A 211 6.28 7.81 5.78
N ARG A 212 6.93 8.30 4.71
CA ARG A 212 6.95 9.72 4.38
C ARG A 212 5.80 10.09 3.47
N ASN A 213 5.06 11.13 3.84
CA ASN A 213 4.06 11.75 2.98
C ASN A 213 4.71 12.90 2.19
N ARG A 214 4.85 12.73 0.86
CA ARG A 214 5.49 13.71 -0.05
C ARG A 214 6.85 14.19 0.47
N GLY A 215 7.66 13.26 0.97
CA GLY A 215 9.01 13.52 1.49
C GLY A 215 9.08 14.03 2.94
N ARG A 216 7.94 14.28 3.60
CA ARG A 216 7.88 14.75 5.00
C ARG A 216 7.45 13.63 5.95
N MET A 217 7.94 13.70 7.18
CA MET A 217 7.58 12.78 8.28
C MET A 217 6.28 13.25 8.92
N VAL A 218 5.16 13.09 8.20
CA VAL A 218 3.83 13.47 8.67
C VAL A 218 2.81 12.39 8.31
N PRO A 219 1.76 12.19 9.12
CA PRO A 219 0.66 11.31 8.78
C PRO A 219 0.01 11.66 7.43
N ARG A 220 -0.59 10.64 6.79
CA ARG A 220 -1.48 10.82 5.65
C ARG A 220 -2.87 11.21 6.15
N PHE A 221 -3.52 12.08 5.38
CA PHE A 221 -4.91 12.47 5.57
C PHE A 221 -5.70 12.06 4.33
N ILE A 222 -6.82 11.37 4.51
CA ILE A 222 -7.75 11.02 3.44
C ILE A 222 -9.18 11.33 3.88
N SER A 223 -9.92 12.02 3.01
CA SER A 223 -11.36 12.20 3.19
C SER A 223 -12.10 11.25 2.27
N LEU A 224 -12.90 10.37 2.85
CA LEU A 224 -13.80 9.45 2.16
C LEU A 224 -15.24 9.98 2.12
N ALA A 225 -15.44 11.26 2.45
CA ALA A 225 -16.77 11.85 2.50
C ALA A 225 -17.52 11.73 1.16
N ASN A 226 -16.85 11.83 0.02
CA ASN A 226 -17.52 11.73 -1.27
C ASN A 226 -17.97 10.30 -1.61
N THR A 227 -17.38 9.29 -1.00
CA THR A 227 -17.67 7.86 -1.27
C THR A 227 -18.47 7.19 -0.18
N MET A 228 -18.48 7.74 1.04
CA MET A 228 -19.15 7.11 2.19
C MET A 228 -20.21 8.00 2.87
N ASN A 229 -20.18 9.32 2.70
CA ASN A 229 -21.19 10.18 3.33
C ASN A 229 -22.55 10.01 2.63
N PRO A 230 -23.61 9.54 3.34
CA PRO A 230 -24.90 9.25 2.71
C PRO A 230 -25.54 10.48 2.07
N THR A 231 -25.42 11.66 2.68
CA THR A 231 -25.96 12.91 2.15
C THR A 231 -25.23 13.33 0.87
N ARG A 232 -23.91 13.18 0.82
CA ARG A 232 -23.13 13.50 -0.40
C ARG A 232 -23.38 12.48 -1.51
N LEU A 233 -23.53 11.21 -1.17
CA LEU A 233 -23.88 10.15 -2.11
C LEU A 233 -25.25 10.38 -2.72
N ALA A 234 -26.28 10.65 -1.90
CA ALA A 234 -27.62 10.97 -2.37
C ALA A 234 -27.62 12.20 -3.30
N ARG A 235 -26.89 13.25 -2.92
CA ARG A 235 -26.71 14.44 -3.76
C ARG A 235 -26.04 14.11 -5.09
N SER A 236 -24.95 13.34 -5.07
CA SER A 236 -24.21 12.95 -6.28
C SER A 236 -25.04 12.07 -7.20
N ALA A 237 -25.86 11.17 -6.64
CA ALA A 237 -26.78 10.34 -7.41
C ALA A 237 -27.88 11.18 -8.10
N ALA A 238 -28.46 12.16 -7.40
CA ALA A 238 -29.42 13.09 -7.98
C ALA A 238 -28.80 13.94 -9.12
N ASP A 239 -27.59 14.48 -8.91
CA ASP A 239 -26.86 15.22 -9.94
C ASP A 239 -26.55 14.35 -11.16
N LEU A 240 -26.20 13.08 -10.94
CA LEU A 240 -25.93 12.14 -12.01
C LEU A 240 -27.18 11.88 -12.86
N ILE A 241 -28.34 11.73 -12.24
CA ILE A 241 -29.62 11.55 -12.95
C ILE A 241 -29.89 12.74 -13.89
N LEU A 242 -29.67 13.98 -13.42
CA LEU A 242 -29.83 15.18 -14.24
C LEU A 242 -28.78 15.29 -15.35
N LYS A 243 -27.52 14.94 -15.07
CA LYS A 243 -26.46 14.87 -16.08
C LYS A 243 -26.79 13.84 -17.16
N LEU A 244 -27.35 12.68 -16.78
CA LEU A 244 -27.79 11.66 -17.73
C LEU A 244 -28.93 12.16 -18.62
N MET A 245 -29.92 12.87 -18.06
CA MET A 245 -30.97 13.51 -18.88
C MET A 245 -30.39 14.50 -19.88
N ARG A 246 -29.46 15.36 -19.43
CA ARG A 246 -28.74 16.29 -20.32
C ARG A 246 -28.00 15.55 -21.42
N TRP A 247 -27.21 14.54 -21.09
CA TRP A 247 -26.39 13.83 -22.08
C TRP A 247 -27.21 13.01 -23.07
N ARG A 248 -28.33 12.41 -22.64
CA ARG A 248 -29.11 11.49 -23.48
C ARG A 248 -30.24 12.15 -24.24
N ALA A 249 -30.92 13.14 -23.65
CA ALA A 249 -32.16 13.68 -24.20
C ALA A 249 -32.02 15.15 -24.63
N LEU A 250 -31.41 15.99 -23.80
CA LEU A 250 -31.36 17.44 -24.06
C LEU A 250 -29.98 18.04 -23.70
N PRO A 251 -28.99 17.97 -24.61
CA PRO A 251 -27.63 18.46 -24.35
C PRO A 251 -27.56 19.96 -24.02
N SER A 252 -28.52 20.74 -24.52
CA SER A 252 -28.67 22.18 -24.27
C SER A 252 -29.24 22.51 -22.88
N LEU A 253 -29.66 21.51 -22.09
CA LEU A 253 -30.16 21.71 -20.74
C LEU A 253 -29.07 22.30 -19.83
N ASN A 254 -29.34 23.46 -19.24
CA ASN A 254 -28.42 24.13 -18.34
C ASN A 254 -28.72 23.77 -16.87
N LEU A 255 -27.92 22.86 -16.32
CA LEU A 255 -28.06 22.38 -14.94
C LEU A 255 -27.63 23.43 -13.89
N ASP A 256 -26.78 24.39 -14.25
CA ASP A 256 -26.31 25.43 -13.34
C ASP A 256 -27.42 26.44 -13.03
N VAL A 257 -28.25 26.75 -14.02
CA VAL A 257 -29.44 27.60 -13.83
C VAL A 257 -30.48 26.90 -12.94
N LEU A 258 -30.75 25.62 -13.18
CA LEU A 258 -31.72 24.85 -12.40
C LEU A 258 -31.27 24.66 -10.94
N SER A 259 -29.99 24.37 -10.71
CA SER A 259 -29.44 24.18 -9.37
C SER A 259 -29.37 25.45 -8.54
N SER A 260 -29.11 26.60 -9.18
CA SER A 260 -28.99 27.90 -8.51
C SER A 260 -30.33 28.63 -8.33
N ALA A 261 -31.40 28.15 -8.96
CA ALA A 261 -32.74 28.71 -8.83
C ALA A 261 -33.21 28.68 -7.37
N ARG A 262 -33.82 29.79 -6.93
CA ARG A 262 -34.47 29.91 -5.62
C ARG A 262 -35.95 30.09 -5.83
N CYS A 263 -36.76 29.19 -5.28
CA CYS A 263 -38.20 29.20 -5.47
C CYS A 263 -38.91 29.62 -4.18
N LEU A 264 -39.72 30.68 -4.25
CA LEU A 264 -40.67 31.03 -3.19
C LEU A 264 -42.00 30.36 -3.51
N LEU A 265 -42.42 29.42 -2.67
CA LEU A 265 -43.69 28.73 -2.81
C LEU A 265 -44.74 29.45 -1.95
N LEU A 266 -45.75 30.04 -2.61
CA LEU A 266 -46.86 30.69 -1.95
C LEU A 266 -48.00 29.67 -1.76
N GLY A 267 -48.07 29.09 -0.55
CA GLY A 267 -49.04 28.09 -0.14
C GLY A 267 -48.46 26.68 0.01
N ALA A 268 -48.73 26.04 1.14
CA ALA A 268 -48.32 24.66 1.49
C ALA A 268 -49.51 23.68 1.49
N GLY A 269 -50.51 23.95 0.65
CA GLY A 269 -51.61 23.04 0.34
C GLY A 269 -51.21 21.91 -0.61
N THR A 270 -52.17 21.14 -1.11
CA THR A 270 -51.94 20.01 -2.04
C THR A 270 -51.09 20.38 -3.26
N LEU A 271 -51.41 21.50 -3.92
CA LEU A 271 -50.64 21.96 -5.07
C LEU A 271 -49.21 22.33 -4.68
N GLY A 272 -49.04 22.99 -3.53
CA GLY A 272 -47.72 23.36 -3.02
C GLY A 272 -46.85 22.13 -2.75
N CYS A 273 -47.41 21.09 -2.13
CA CYS A 273 -46.70 19.83 -1.90
C CYS A 273 -46.33 19.11 -3.20
N LEU A 274 -47.24 19.05 -4.18
CA LEU A 274 -46.96 18.41 -5.47
C LEU A 274 -45.86 19.14 -6.25
N VAL A 275 -45.93 20.48 -6.28
CA VAL A 275 -44.91 21.33 -6.92
C VAL A 275 -43.57 21.16 -6.21
N CYS A 276 -43.55 21.12 -4.88
CA CYS A 276 -42.33 20.90 -4.10
C CYS A 276 -41.67 19.55 -4.42
N SER A 277 -42.45 18.46 -4.46
CA SER A 277 -41.94 17.13 -4.82
C SER A 277 -41.34 17.08 -6.22
N ASN A 278 -42.04 17.64 -7.21
CA ASN A 278 -41.53 17.71 -8.58
C ASN A 278 -40.27 18.58 -8.69
N ALA A 279 -40.23 19.68 -7.94
CA ALA A 279 -39.12 20.61 -7.97
C ALA A 279 -37.88 20.07 -7.22
N TYR A 280 -38.08 19.21 -6.21
CA TYR A 280 -37.02 18.43 -5.57
C TYR A 280 -36.44 17.37 -6.51
N ALA A 281 -37.28 16.73 -7.33
CA ALA A 281 -36.86 15.76 -8.35
C ALA A 281 -35.96 16.37 -9.44
N ILE A 282 -36.08 17.68 -9.71
CA ILE A 282 -35.21 18.44 -10.63
C ILE A 282 -34.11 19.27 -9.92
N TRP A 283 -33.85 18.97 -8.64
CA TRP A 283 -32.74 19.50 -7.84
C TRP A 283 -32.71 21.02 -7.62
N CYS A 284 -33.89 21.63 -7.47
CA CYS A 284 -33.96 22.99 -6.97
C CYS A 284 -33.64 22.97 -5.45
N SER A 285 -32.47 23.50 -5.06
CA SER A 285 -31.91 23.27 -3.72
C SER A 285 -32.44 24.22 -2.64
N TYR A 286 -33.17 25.27 -3.03
CA TYR A 286 -33.59 26.34 -2.13
C TYR A 286 -35.09 26.66 -2.28
N PHE A 287 -35.88 26.19 -1.32
CA PHE A 287 -37.29 26.55 -1.18
C PHE A 287 -37.53 27.35 0.08
N SER A 288 -38.40 28.34 -0.03
CA SER A 288 -39.05 28.95 1.12
C SER A 288 -40.55 28.85 0.89
N THR A 289 -41.27 28.32 1.87
CA THR A 289 -42.73 28.21 1.81
C THR A 289 -43.32 29.31 2.67
N MET A 290 -44.24 30.09 2.13
CA MET A 290 -45.06 31.02 2.90
C MET A 290 -46.52 30.56 2.84
N ASP A 291 -47.12 30.33 4.00
CA ASP A 291 -48.53 29.96 4.13
C ASP A 291 -49.14 30.75 5.30
N ALA A 292 -50.29 31.39 5.07
CA ALA A 292 -51.01 32.17 6.07
C ALA A 292 -51.85 31.26 7.01
N SER A 293 -52.00 29.98 6.70
CA SER A 293 -52.82 29.03 7.47
C SER A 293 -52.01 28.26 8.53
N LEU A 294 -52.23 28.62 9.80
CA LEU A 294 -51.46 28.16 10.98
C LEU A 294 -51.70 26.69 11.43
N LYS A 295 -52.54 25.89 10.75
CA LYS A 295 -52.90 24.53 11.21
C LYS A 295 -52.97 23.49 10.10
N ALA A 296 -52.20 22.41 10.22
CA ALA A 296 -52.39 21.20 9.43
C ALA A 296 -53.62 20.42 9.95
N ALA A 297 -54.73 20.47 9.24
CA ALA A 297 -55.90 19.64 9.58
C ALA A 297 -55.62 18.16 9.27
N ARG A 298 -56.16 17.22 10.06
CA ARG A 298 -56.01 15.76 9.84
C ARG A 298 -56.46 15.33 8.43
N SER A 299 -57.49 15.97 7.89
CA SER A 299 -57.99 15.74 6.52
C SER A 299 -57.01 16.18 5.42
N CYS A 300 -56.03 17.02 5.75
CA CYS A 300 -55.01 17.49 4.83
C CYS A 300 -53.83 16.51 4.70
N GLN A 301 -53.54 15.68 5.71
CA GLN A 301 -52.45 14.71 5.63
C GLN A 301 -52.66 13.67 4.53
N ALA A 302 -53.90 13.22 4.31
CA ALA A 302 -54.22 12.29 3.23
C ALA A 302 -54.16 12.93 1.82
N ARG A 303 -54.23 14.27 1.71
CA ARG A 303 -54.27 14.99 0.42
C ARG A 303 -52.97 15.72 0.07
N ARG A 304 -52.00 15.82 1.00
CA ARG A 304 -50.75 16.57 0.80
C ARG A 304 -49.64 15.74 0.16
N SER A 305 -49.70 14.42 0.26
CA SER A 305 -49.02 13.45 -0.63
C SER A 305 -49.44 12.05 -0.18
N PRO A 306 -49.81 11.13 -1.08
CA PRO A 306 -49.97 9.72 -0.70
C PRO A 306 -48.65 9.22 -0.12
N LYS A 307 -48.71 8.44 0.96
CA LYS A 307 -47.56 7.68 1.43
C LYS A 307 -47.42 6.49 0.51
N ASP A 308 -46.53 6.61 -0.48
CA ASP A 308 -45.92 5.47 -1.17
C ASP A 308 -44.43 5.44 -0.82
#